data_AF-A0A829GK23-F1
#
_entry.id   AF-A0A829GK23-F1
#
_cell.length_a   1.000
_cell.length_b   1.000
_cell.length_c   1.000
_cell.angle_alpha   90.00
_cell.angle_beta   90.00
_cell.angle_gamma   90.00
#
_symmetry.space_group_name_H-M   'P 1'
#
loop_
_entity.id
_entity.type
_entity.pdbx_description
1 polymer ?
#
loop_
_entity_poly.entity_id
_entity_poly.type
_entity_poly.pdbx_seq_one_letter_code
_entity_poly.pdbx_strand_id
1 'polypeptide(L)' 'MDFQMDAQNEKGANIKVIGVGGAGGNAINRMIAEDVKGVE' A
#
# COMPACT_ATOMS: atom_id res chain seq x y z
N MET A 1 2.28 -22.60 29.18
CA MET A 1 2.66 -21.32 28.55
C MET A 1 1.96 -21.31 27.21
N ASP A 2 0.79 -20.69 27.16
CA ASP A 2 0.11 -20.47 25.90
C ASP A 2 0.96 -19.48 25.10
N PHE A 3 1.52 -19.94 23.99
CA PHE A 3 2.12 -19.04 23.01
C PHE A 3 0.99 -18.29 22.31
N GLN A 4 0.49 -17.22 22.94
CA GLN A 4 -0.23 -16.19 22.21
C GLN A 4 0.75 -15.60 21.22
N MET A 5 0.59 -15.95 19.94
CA MET A 5 1.24 -15.24 18.86
C MET A 5 0.68 -13.82 18.92
N ASP A 6 1.48 -12.91 19.47
CA ASP A 6 1.15 -11.51 19.58
C ASP A 6 0.79 -11.04 18.18
N ALA A 7 -0.48 -10.71 17.93
CA ALA A 7 -1.00 -10.20 16.65
C ALA A 7 -0.43 -8.79 16.33
N GLN A 8 0.70 -8.44 16.96
CA GLN A 8 1.45 -7.21 16.83
C GLN A 8 2.33 -7.17 15.57
N ASN A 9 2.38 -8.26 14.79
CA ASN A 9 3.24 -8.38 13.60
C ASN A 9 2.52 -8.19 12.26
N GLU A 10 1.35 -7.56 12.23
CA GLU A 10 0.82 -6.92 11.01
C GLU A 10 1.36 -5.49 10.82
N LYS A 11 2.50 -5.15 11.43
CA LYS A 11 3.18 -3.86 11.20
C LYS A 11 3.95 -3.90 9.88
N GLY A 12 3.21 -4.04 8.78
CA GLY A 12 3.75 -3.79 7.44
C GLY A 12 4.18 -2.33 7.28
N ALA A 13 4.98 -2.05 6.26
CA ALA A 13 5.30 -0.67 5.90
C ALA A 13 4.04 0.07 5.46
N ASN A 14 3.87 1.33 5.87
CA ASN A 14 2.91 2.22 5.22
C ASN A 14 3.54 2.70 3.91
N ILE A 15 3.01 2.22 2.79
CA ILE A 15 3.51 2.54 1.45
C ILE A 15 2.60 3.60 0.84
N LYS A 16 3.09 4.84 0.79
CA LYS A 16 2.38 5.95 0.15
C LYS A 16 2.91 6.18 -1.27
N VAL A 17 2.01 6.32 -2.23
CA VAL A 17 2.34 6.53 -3.64
C VAL A 17 1.76 7.86 -4.09
N ILE A 18 2.63 8.75 -4.58
CA ILE A 18 2.24 10.10 -4.99
C ILE A 18 2.67 10.31 -6.44
N GLY A 19 1.69 10.51 -7.32
CA GLY A 19 1.94 10.93 -8.69
C GLY A 19 2.20 12.43 -8.75
N VAL A 20 3.36 12.85 -9.26
CA VAL A 20 3.68 14.26 -9.49
C VAL A 20 3.48 14.62 -10.97
N GLY A 21 2.80 15.74 -11.23
CA GLY A 21 2.51 16.21 -12.59
C GLY A 21 1.54 15.33 -13.39
N GLY A 22 1.30 15.69 -14.65
CA GLY A 22 0.31 15.01 -15.49
C GLY A 22 0.62 13.54 -15.77
N ALA A 23 1.89 13.22 -16.05
CA ALA A 23 2.32 11.83 -16.24
C ALA A 23 2.20 11.00 -14.95
N GLY A 24 2.51 11.60 -13.79
CA GLY A 24 2.35 10.95 -12.50
C GLY A 24 0.89 10.62 -12.20
N GLY A 25 -0.04 11.56 -12.39
CA GLY A 25 -1.47 11.31 -12.21
C GLY A 25 -2.00 10.21 -13.14
N ASN A 26 -1.55 10.18 -14.39
CA ASN A 26 -1.91 9.11 -15.33
C ASN A 26 -1.41 7.73 -14.89
N ALA A 27 -0.20 7.64 -14.33
CA ALA A 27 0.33 6.39 -13.79
C ALA A 27 -0.49 5.91 -12.58
N ILE A 28 -0.87 6.80 -11.67
CA ILE A 28 -1.73 6.46 -10.53
C ILE A 28 -3.09 5.94 -10.98
N ASN A 29 -3.72 6.57 -11.98
CA ASN A 29 -4.98 6.10 -12.54
C ASN A 29 -4.87 4.68 -13.10
N ARG A 30 -3.72 4.32 -13.69
CA ARG A 30 -3.45 2.96 -14.15
C ARG A 30 -3.29 1.99 -12.98
N MET A 31 -2.59 2.39 -11.92
CA MET A 31 -2.45 1.56 -10.70
C MET A 31 -3.80 1.28 -10.05
N ILE A 32 -4.71 2.27 -10.04
CA ILE A 32 -6.08 2.10 -9.56
C ILE A 32 -6.86 1.13 -10.46
N ALA A 33 -6.78 1.30 -11.79
CA ALA A 33 -7.49 0.43 -12.74
C ALA A 33 -7.03 -1.04 -12.69
N GLU A 34 -5.76 -1.26 -12.35
CA GLU A 34 -5.16 -2.60 -12.18
C GLU A 34 -5.30 -3.14 -10.74
N ASP A 35 -6.05 -2.44 -9.88
CA ASP A 35 -6.38 -2.83 -8.51
C ASP A 35 -5.16 -3.17 -7.63
N VAL A 36 -4.09 -2.36 -7.76
CA VAL A 36 -2.85 -2.53 -6.99
C VAL A 36 -3.14 -2.41 -5.48
N LYS A 37 -2.74 -3.42 -4.72
CA LYS A 37 -3.01 -3.54 -3.27
C LYS A 37 -1.82 -3.11 -2.42
N GLY A 38 -2.11 -2.76 -1.16
CA GLY A 38 -1.08 -2.48 -0.14
C GLY A 38 -0.40 -1.12 -0.29
N VAL A 39 -1.04 -0.17 -0.98
CA VAL A 39 -0.54 1.19 -1.19
C VAL A 39 -1.64 2.23 -0.87
N GLU A 40 -1.22 3.40 -0.40
CA GLU A 40 -2.05 4.60 -0.13
C GLU A 40 -1.75 5.73 -1.13
#